data_AF-A0A7V9DKT5-F1
#
_entry.id   AF-A0A7V9DKT5-F1
#
_cell.length_a   1.000
_cell.length_b   1.000
_cell.length_c   1.000
_cell.angle_alpha   90.00
_cell.angle_beta   90.00
_cell.angle_gamma   90.00
#
_symmetry.space_group_name_H-M   'P 1'
#
loop_
_entity.id
_entity.type
_entity.pdbx_description
1 polymer ?
#
loop_
_entity_poly.entity_id
_entity_poly.type
_entity_poly.pdbx_seq_one_letter_code
_entity_poly.pdbx_strand_id
1 'polypeptide(L)' 'MTRLEDAGVVRQINVDRRNRAYEATDIIDAFTDLERQLASPVSDTRSQPPQRPTPARRSTR' A
#
# COMPACT_ATOMS: atom_id res chain seq x y z
N MET A 1 -12.43 0.10 16.65
CA MET A 1 -11.22 -0.32 15.92
C MET A 1 -11.12 -1.84 15.75
N THR A 2 -11.70 -2.65 16.65
CA THR A 2 -11.71 -4.13 16.58
C THR A 2 -12.10 -4.67 15.21
N ARG A 3 -13.20 -4.21 14.60
CA ARG A 3 -13.69 -4.77 13.34
C ARG A 3 -12.69 -4.73 12.16
N LEU A 4 -11.84 -3.70 12.06
CA LEU A 4 -10.85 -3.61 10.97
C LEU A 4 -9.63 -4.48 11.26
N GLU A 5 -9.26 -4.60 12.52
CA GLU A 5 -8.20 -5.49 12.98
C GLU A 5 -8.61 -6.96 12.86
N ASP A 6 -9.83 -7.29 13.28
CA ASP A 6 -10.46 -8.62 13.16
C ASP A 6 -10.60 -9.04 11.69
N ALA A 7 -10.83 -8.06 10.79
CA ALA A 7 -10.88 -8.29 9.35
C ALA A 7 -9.50 -8.36 8.67
N GLY A 8 -8.40 -8.20 9.42
CA GLY A 8 -7.03 -8.20 8.90
C GLY A 8 -6.66 -6.97 8.05
N VAL A 9 -7.52 -5.95 8.02
CA VAL A 9 -7.31 -4.73 7.22
C VAL A 9 -6.25 -3.82 7.84
N VAL A 10 -6.13 -3.84 9.17
CA VAL A 10 -5.12 -3.10 9.91
C VAL A 10 -4.49 -4.00 10.97
N ARG A 11 -3.22 -3.76 11.29
CA ARG A 11 -2.50 -4.45 12.36
C ARG A 11 -2.16 -3.48 13.46
N GLN A 12 -2.52 -3.79 14.71
CA GLN A 12 -2.04 -2.98 15.83
C GLN A 12 -0.52 -3.12 15.99
N ILE A 13 0.15 -1.98 16.16
CA ILE A 13 1.56 -1.88 16.48
C ILE A 13 1.75 -1.18 17.84
N ASN A 14 2.78 -1.58 18.56
CA ASN A 14 3.15 -0.94 19.82
C ASN A 14 4.10 0.23 19.52
N VAL A 15 3.62 1.46 19.72
CA VAL A 15 4.44 2.68 19.53
C VAL A 15 4.83 3.29 20.87
N ASP A 16 3.95 3.27 21.87
CA ASP A 16 4.26 3.64 23.26
C ASP A 16 3.16 3.14 24.23
N ARG A 17 3.42 3.20 25.55
CA ARG A 17 2.61 2.63 26.64
C ARG A 17 1.17 3.17 26.72
N ARG A 18 0.88 4.35 26.17
CA ARG A 18 -0.46 4.98 26.23
C ARG A 18 -1.21 5.06 24.91
N ASN A 19 -0.54 4.82 23.77
CA ASN A 19 -1.14 5.01 22.46
C ASN A 19 -1.15 3.70 21.65
N ARG A 20 -2.36 3.24 21.28
CA ARG A 20 -2.54 2.17 20.31
C ARG A 20 -2.36 2.76 18.91
N ALA A 21 -1.36 2.29 18.17
CA ALA A 21 -1.17 2.64 16.77
C ALA A 21 -1.55 1.44 15.89
N TYR A 22 -1.96 1.71 14.66
CA TYR A 22 -2.33 0.68 13.70
C TYR A 22 -1.63 0.96 12.38
N GLU A 23 -1.11 -0.08 11.77
CA GLU A 23 -0.49 -0.04 10.45
C GLU A 23 -1.39 -0.73 9.44
N ALA A 24 -1.54 -0.14 8.26
CA ALA A 24 -2.34 -0.66 7.16
C ALA A 24 -1.49 -0.77 5.89
N THR A 25 -0.37 -1.50 6.00
CA THR A 25 0.63 -1.62 4.93
C THR A 25 -0.02 -2.06 3.62
N ASP A 26 -0.87 -3.08 3.67
CA ASP A 26 -1.58 -3.61 2.50
C ASP A 26 -2.48 -2.58 1.79
N ILE A 27 -3.06 -1.63 2.53
CA ILE A 27 -3.84 -0.53 1.93
C ILE A 27 -2.92 0.41 1.16
N ILE A 28 -1.82 0.84 1.79
CA ILE A 28 -0.82 1.74 1.16
C ILE A 28 -0.27 1.11 -0.12
N ASP A 29 -0.03 -0.19 -0.08
CA ASP A 29 0.48 -0.90 -1.23
C ASP A 29 -0.55 -1.11 -2.34
N ALA A 30 -1.81 -1.37 -2.00
CA ALA A 30 -2.89 -1.43 -2.99
C ALA A 30 -3.01 -0.09 -3.74
N PHE A 31 -2.90 1.04 -3.03
CA PHE A 31 -2.87 2.36 -3.67
C PHE A 31 -1.62 2.58 -4.53
N THR A 32 -0.45 2.10 -4.06
CA THR A 32 0.79 2.14 -4.85
C THR A 32 0.64 1.38 -6.16
N ASP A 33 0.08 0.17 -6.12
CA ASP A 33 -0.14 -0.64 -7.32
C ASP A 33 -1.16 0.00 -8.26
N LEU A 34 -2.25 0.56 -7.72
CA LEU A 34 -3.24 1.30 -8.51
C LEU A 34 -2.64 2.52 -9.21
N GLU A 35 -1.85 3.33 -8.50
CA GLU A 35 -1.19 4.50 -9.09
C GLU A 35 -0.27 4.09 -10.24
N ARG A 36 0.48 2.99 -10.06
CA ARG A 36 1.35 2.42 -11.09
C ARG A 36 0.56 1.86 -12.26
N GLN A 37 -0.66 1.36 -12.06
CA GLN A 37 -1.51 0.95 -13.17
C GLN A 37 -1.96 2.18 -13.98
N LEU A 38 -2.49 3.20 -13.30
CA LEU A 38 -2.99 4.41 -13.95
C LEU A 38 -1.92 5.26 -14.63
N ALA A 39 -0.65 5.11 -14.22
CA ALA A 39 0.46 5.83 -14.82
C ALA A 39 0.98 5.22 -16.14
N SER A 40 0.50 4.03 -16.52
CA SER A 40 0.76 3.45 -17.84
C SER A 40 -0.45 3.69 -18.76
N PRO A 41 -0.25 4.14 -20.01
CA PRO A 41 -1.34 4.27 -21.00
C PRO A 41 -2.05 2.94 -21.27
N VAL A 42 -1.34 1.82 -21.07
CA VAL A 42 -1.84 0.44 -21.23
C VAL A 42 -2.07 -0.25 -19.88
N SER A 43 -2.20 0.53 -18.81
CA SER A 43 -2.50 0.08 -17.44
C SER A 43 -1.45 -0.78 -16.74
N ASP A 44 -0.39 -1.26 -17.41
CA ASP A 44 0.74 -1.93 -16.74
C ASP A 44 2.07 -1.25 -17.06
N THR A 45 2.80 -0.87 -16.01
CA THR A 45 4.16 -0.32 -16.08
C THR A 45 5.24 -1.37 -16.37
N ARG A 46 4.91 -2.68 -16.33
CA ARG A 46 5.77 -3.76 -16.85
C ARG A 46 5.69 -3.86 -18.37
N SER A 47 4.55 -3.50 -18.95
CA SER A 47 4.29 -3.58 -20.40
C SER A 47 4.77 -2.34 -21.15
N GLN A 48 4.67 -1.16 -20.53
CA GLN A 48 5.28 0.08 -21.02
C GLN A 48 5.83 0.91 -19.86
N PRO A 49 6.97 1.60 -20.03
CA PRO A 49 7.51 2.45 -18.98
C PRO A 49 6.53 3.59 -18.63
N PRO A 50 6.46 4.00 -17.35
CA PRO A 50 5.56 5.07 -16.93
C PRO A 50 5.94 6.40 -17.60
N GLN A 51 4.94 7.15 -18.06
CA GLN A 51 5.14 8.44 -18.72
C GLN A 51 5.37 9.60 -17.74
N ARG A 52 5.15 9.36 -16.44
CA ARG A 52 5.34 10.31 -15.34
C ARG A 52 5.99 9.60 -14.16
N PRO A 53 6.53 10.33 -13.16
CA PRO A 53 7.02 9.71 -11.94
C PRO A 53 5.95 8.84 -11.28
N THR A 54 6.33 7.64 -10.85
CA THR A 54 5.47 6.69 -10.13
C THR A 54 6.20 6.15 -8.91
N PRO A 55 5.48 5.73 -7.86
CA PRO A 55 6.09 5.07 -6.71
C PRO A 55 6.92 3.84 -7.13
N ALA A 56 7.99 3.58 -6.37
CA ALA A 56 8.84 2.42 -6.60
C ALA A 56 8.05 1.11 -6.41
N ARG A 57 8.42 0.06 -7.15
CA ARG A 57 7.85 -1.28 -6.89
C ARG A 57 8.19 -1.73 -5.49
N ARG A 58 7.23 -2.37 -4.82
CA ARG A 58 7.51 -3.09 -3.58
C ARG A 58 8.57 -4.16 -3.86
N SER A 59 9.65 -4.15 -3.07
CA SER A 59 10.60 -5.26 -3.07
C SER A 59 9.93 -6.41 -2.32
N THR A 60 9.62 -7.51 -3.02
CA THR A 60 9.23 -8.75 -2.36
C THR A 60 10.44 -9.26 -1.57
N ARG A 61 10.43 -9.02 -0.26
CA ARG A 61 11.37 -9.62 0.69
C ARG A 61 10.60 -10.59 1.58
#